data_AF-A0A011QDR0-F1
#
_entry.id   AF-A0A011QDR0-F1
#
_cell.length_a   1.000
_cell.length_b   1.000
_cell.length_c   1.000
_cell.angle_alpha   90.00
_cell.angle_beta   90.00
_cell.angle_gamma   90.00
#
_symmetry.space_group_name_H-M   'P 1'
#
loop_
_entity.id
_entity.type
_entity.pdbx_description
1 polymer ?
#
loop_
_entity_poly.entity_id
_entity_poly.type
_entity_poly.pdbx_seq_one_letter_code
_entity_poly.pdbx_strand_id
1 'polypeptide(L)'
;MRENLSEEELVIFDILTRPAPALSADERAEVKKVARDLLSRLKTLLVLNWRQKSAARSSLKLAIEDTLDSGLPRAYTPELYGQKCSAIFEHEYESYPEGDAGVYAGAG
;
A
#
# COMPACT_ATOMS: atom_id res chain seq x y z
N MET A 1 -12.14 -10.54 -18.16
CA MET A 1 -12.35 -9.11 -17.86
C MET A 1 -10.98 -8.51 -17.59
N ARG A 2 -10.60 -7.43 -18.30
CA ARG A 2 -9.31 -6.76 -18.09
C ARG A 2 -9.43 -5.91 -16.83
N GLU A 3 -8.99 -6.46 -15.69
CA GLU A 3 -8.80 -5.66 -14.48
C GLU A 3 -7.70 -4.63 -14.79
N ASN A 4 -8.07 -3.41 -15.16
CA ASN A 4 -7.13 -2.29 -15.21
C ASN A 4 -6.83 -1.91 -13.76
N LEU A 5 -5.81 -2.54 -13.17
CA LEU A 5 -5.16 -2.04 -11.97
C LEU A 5 -4.33 -0.83 -12.39
N SER A 6 -4.49 0.30 -11.70
CA SER A 6 -3.62 1.46 -11.84
C SER A 6 -2.20 1.11 -11.40
N GLU A 7 -1.21 1.89 -11.82
CA GLU A 7 0.20 1.67 -11.45
C GLU A 7 0.39 1.61 -9.93
N GLU A 8 -0.25 2.51 -9.17
CA GLU A 8 -0.23 2.50 -7.70
C GLU A 8 -0.80 1.21 -7.09
N GLU A 9 -1.91 0.70 -7.66
CA GLU A 9 -2.55 -0.54 -7.20
C GLU A 9 -1.64 -1.74 -7.46
N LEU A 10 -0.96 -1.75 -8.61
CA LEU A 10 0.00 -2.79 -8.97
C LEU A 10 1.21 -2.78 -8.03
N VAL A 11 1.70 -1.62 -7.63
CA VAL A 11 2.83 -1.52 -6.69
C VAL A 11 2.44 -2.03 -5.31
N ILE A 12 1.29 -1.62 -4.78
CA ILE A 12 0.78 -2.15 -3.49
C ILE A 12 0.59 -3.67 -3.59
N PHE A 13 0.00 -4.15 -4.68
CA PHE A 13 -0.14 -5.59 -4.90
C PHE A 13 1.21 -6.31 -4.98
N ASP A 14 2.22 -5.74 -5.63
CA ASP A 14 3.56 -6.33 -5.71
C ASP A 14 4.25 -6.38 -4.34
N ILE A 15 4.12 -5.31 -3.54
CA ILE A 15 4.60 -5.26 -2.14
C ILE A 15 3.94 -6.37 -1.31
N LEU A 16 2.61 -6.51 -1.41
CA LEU A 16 1.87 -7.57 -0.74
C LEU A 16 2.30 -8.96 -1.22
N THR A 17 2.66 -9.09 -2.50
CA THR A 17 3.00 -10.38 -3.11
C THR A 17 4.49 -10.70 -3.17
N ARG A 18 5.39 -9.83 -2.68
CA ARG A 18 6.85 -10.09 -2.64
C ARG A 18 7.49 -9.74 -1.29
N PRO A 19 8.09 -10.72 -0.59
CA PRO A 19 7.94 -12.17 -0.79
C PRO A 19 6.52 -12.60 -0.44
N ALA A 20 5.86 -13.40 -1.28
CA ALA A 20 4.60 -14.05 -0.96
C ALA A 20 4.80 -15.54 -0.67
N PRO A 21 3.98 -16.10 0.24
CA PRO A 21 3.76 -17.53 0.28
C PRO A 21 3.15 -18.03 -1.05
N ALA A 22 3.06 -19.35 -1.22
CA ALA A 22 2.37 -19.93 -2.36
C ALA A 22 0.86 -19.58 -2.29
N LEU A 23 0.46 -18.53 -3.00
CA LEU A 23 -0.93 -18.08 -3.10
C LEU A 23 -1.62 -18.73 -4.30
N SER A 24 -2.82 -19.24 -4.05
CA SER A 24 -3.74 -19.76 -5.06
C SER A 24 -4.32 -18.64 -5.94
N ALA A 25 -4.98 -19.01 -7.04
CA ALA A 25 -5.62 -18.03 -7.93
C ALA A 25 -6.69 -17.19 -7.21
N ASP A 26 -7.51 -17.81 -6.37
CA ASP A 26 -8.51 -17.15 -5.52
C ASP A 26 -7.86 -16.21 -4.49
N GLU A 27 -6.83 -16.67 -3.79
CA GLU A 27 -6.10 -15.86 -2.80
C GLU A 27 -5.46 -14.63 -3.44
N ARG A 28 -4.92 -14.77 -4.67
CA ARG A 28 -4.42 -13.63 -5.45
C ARG A 28 -5.52 -12.65 -5.81
N ALA A 29 -6.72 -13.13 -6.16
CA ALA A 29 -7.86 -12.26 -6.44
C ALA A 29 -8.30 -11.49 -5.18
N GLU A 30 -8.26 -12.13 -4.02
CA GLU A 30 -8.50 -11.45 -2.74
C GLU A 30 -7.44 -10.39 -2.47
N VAL A 31 -6.14 -10.71 -2.58
CA VAL A 31 -5.06 -9.74 -2.36
C VAL A 31 -5.17 -8.54 -3.31
N LYS A 32 -5.59 -8.74 -4.57
CA LYS A 32 -5.86 -7.64 -5.51
C LYS A 32 -6.99 -6.73 -5.02
N LYS A 33 -8.07 -7.31 -4.49
CA LYS A 33 -9.20 -6.55 -3.95
C LYS A 33 -8.76 -5.73 -2.74
N VAL A 34 -7.98 -6.35 -1.84
CA VAL A 34 -7.40 -5.68 -0.67
C VAL A 34 -6.48 -4.53 -1.06
N ALA A 35 -5.61 -4.72 -2.05
CA ALA A 35 -4.75 -3.65 -2.56
C ALA A 35 -5.56 -2.45 -3.07
N ARG A 36 -6.69 -2.72 -3.75
CA ARG A 36 -7.63 -1.68 -4.20
C ARG A 36 -8.28 -0.92 -3.06
N ASP A 37 -8.88 -1.65 -2.12
CA ASP A 37 -9.55 -1.06 -0.95
C ASP A 37 -8.57 -0.26 -0.10
N LEU A 38 -7.35 -0.79 0.07
CA LEU A 38 -6.28 -0.12 0.78
C LEU A 38 -5.89 1.18 0.09
N LEU A 39 -5.56 1.17 -1.21
CA LEU A 39 -5.20 2.39 -1.94
C LEU A 39 -6.30 3.45 -1.84
N SER A 40 -7.56 3.06 -1.99
CA SER A 40 -8.70 3.96 -1.90
C SER A 40 -8.77 4.63 -0.53
N ARG A 41 -8.54 3.88 0.56
CA ARG A 41 -8.42 4.43 1.93
C ARG A 41 -7.21 5.34 2.08
N LEU A 42 -6.02 4.91 1.65
CA LEU A 42 -4.79 5.69 1.74
C LEU A 42 -4.95 7.05 1.04
N LYS A 43 -5.51 7.07 -0.18
CA LYS A 43 -5.79 8.31 -0.93
C LYS A 43 -6.65 9.32 -0.17
N THR A 44 -7.56 8.88 0.70
CA THR A 44 -8.36 9.80 1.54
C THR A 44 -7.57 10.35 2.73
N LEU A 45 -6.56 9.62 3.23
CA LEU A 45 -5.71 10.04 4.34
C LEU A 45 -4.54 10.93 3.89
N LEU A 46 -4.09 10.79 2.65
CA LEU A 46 -2.92 11.49 2.09
C LEU A 46 -3.20 12.93 1.62
N VAL A 47 -4.38 13.49 1.90
CA VAL A 47 -4.85 14.76 1.29
C VAL A 47 -4.42 16.05 2.02
N LEU A 48 -3.89 16.02 3.26
CA LEU A 48 -3.61 17.26 4.01
C LEU A 48 -2.52 17.14 5.09
N ASN A 49 -1.30 17.62 4.80
CA ASN A 49 -0.15 17.66 5.75
C ASN A 49 0.01 16.35 6.56
N TRP A 50 -0.33 15.22 5.94
CA TRP A 50 -0.42 13.93 6.61
C TRP A 50 0.94 13.53 7.18
N ARG A 51 2.02 13.85 6.46
CA ARG A 51 3.41 13.61 6.84
C ARG A 51 3.81 14.39 8.11
N GLN A 52 3.31 15.61 8.28
CA GLN A 52 3.59 16.45 9.44
C GLN A 52 2.74 16.05 10.67
N LYS A 53 1.46 15.71 10.45
CA LYS A 53 0.54 15.36 11.53
C LYS A 53 0.79 13.94 12.04
N SER A 54 1.19 13.81 13.31
CA SER A 54 1.34 12.49 13.97
C SER A 54 0.04 11.69 13.93
N ALA A 55 -1.11 12.34 14.16
CA ALA A 55 -2.41 11.71 14.08
C ALA A 55 -2.70 11.09 12.70
N ALA A 56 -2.36 11.79 11.61
CA ALA A 56 -2.56 11.27 10.26
C ALA A 56 -1.65 10.07 9.96
N ARG A 57 -0.39 10.10 10.42
CA ARG A 57 0.53 8.94 10.34
C ARG A 57 0.02 7.74 11.12
N SER A 58 -0.51 7.96 12.33
CA SER A 58 -1.14 6.90 13.12
C SER A 58 -2.38 6.33 12.43
N SER A 59 -3.25 7.18 11.89
CA SER A 59 -4.42 6.75 11.10
C SER A 59 -4.01 5.97 9.85
N LEU A 60 -2.94 6.37 9.17
CA LEU A 60 -2.41 5.66 8.00
C LEU A 60 -1.99 4.24 8.38
N LYS A 61 -1.18 4.11 9.44
CA LYS A 61 -0.72 2.82 9.93
C LYS A 61 -1.89 1.92 10.37
N LEU A 62 -2.85 2.47 11.12
CA LEU A 62 -4.06 1.75 11.53
C LEU A 62 -4.91 1.31 10.33
N ALA A 63 -5.06 2.16 9.31
CA ALA A 63 -5.82 1.82 8.11
C ALA A 63 -5.15 0.70 7.31
N ILE A 64 -3.82 0.72 7.22
CA ILE A 64 -3.01 -0.36 6.63
C ILE A 64 -3.29 -1.65 7.42
N GLU A 65 -3.07 -1.63 8.72
CA GLU A 65 -3.25 -2.79 9.60
C GLU A 65 -4.67 -3.37 9.52
N ASP A 66 -5.71 -2.56 9.71
CA ASP A 66 -7.13 -2.97 9.65
C ASP A 66 -7.51 -3.61 8.31
N THR A 67 -7.02 -3.04 7.20
CA THR A 67 -7.35 -3.51 5.85
C THR A 67 -6.62 -4.82 5.53
N LEU A 68 -5.36 -4.93 5.93
CA LEU A 68 -4.58 -6.16 5.77
C LEU A 68 -5.11 -7.28 6.66
N ASP A 69 -5.49 -7.00 7.91
CA ASP A 69 -6.00 -8.00 8.86
C ASP A 69 -7.34 -8.58 8.38
N SER A 70 -8.23 -7.72 7.88
CA SER A 70 -9.54 -8.13 7.36
C SER A 70 -9.47 -8.83 6.00
N GLY A 71 -8.41 -8.59 5.23
CA GLY A 71 -8.35 -8.93 3.82
C GLY A 71 -7.31 -9.98 3.43
N LEU A 72 -6.23 -10.13 4.20
CA LEU A 72 -5.17 -11.07 3.83
C LEU A 72 -5.61 -12.52 4.06
N PRO A 73 -5.27 -13.42 3.13
CA PRO A 73 -5.52 -14.84 3.30
C PRO A 73 -4.63 -15.42 4.41
N ARG A 74 -5.07 -16.55 4.98
CA ARG A 74 -4.37 -17.27 6.07
C ARG A 74 -2.92 -17.66 5.76
N ALA A 75 -2.51 -17.62 4.49
CA ALA A 75 -1.14 -17.83 4.07
C ALA A 75 -0.15 -16.79 4.65
N TYR A 76 -0.62 -15.60 5.01
CA TYR A 76 0.20 -14.55 5.60
C TYR A 76 0.38 -14.78 7.10
N THR A 77 1.62 -15.09 7.50
CA THR A 77 2.00 -15.17 8.92
C THR A 77 2.03 -13.78 9.54
N PRO A 78 1.90 -13.66 10.87
CA PRO A 78 2.01 -12.37 11.56
C PRO A 78 3.34 -11.65 11.30
N GLU A 79 4.43 -12.41 11.08
CA GLU A 79 5.73 -11.85 10.69
C GLU A 79 5.70 -11.20 9.30
N LEU A 80 5.10 -11.88 8.30
CA LEU A 80 4.93 -11.32 6.96
C LEU A 80 3.98 -10.13 6.99
N TYR A 81 2.88 -10.23 7.73
CA TYR A 81 1.93 -9.14 7.92
C TYR A 81 2.61 -7.85 8.39
N GLY A 82 3.42 -7.92 9.45
CA GLY A 82 4.14 -6.76 9.98
C GLY A 82 5.12 -6.16 8.97
N GLN A 83 5.82 -7.01 8.21
CA GLN A 83 6.69 -6.57 7.12
C GLN A 83 5.91 -5.87 6.01
N LYS A 84 4.74 -6.41 5.61
CA LYS A 84 3.88 -5.79 4.58
C LYS A 84 3.34 -4.44 5.02
N CYS A 85 2.86 -4.35 6.26
CA CYS A 85 2.38 -3.09 6.81
C CYS A 85 3.48 -2.01 6.76
N SER A 86 4.70 -2.38 7.15
CA SER A 86 5.84 -1.48 7.15
C SER A 86 6.27 -1.08 5.73
N ALA A 87 6.33 -2.03 4.81
CA ALA A 87 6.71 -1.79 3.42
C ALA A 87 5.70 -0.88 2.68
N ILE A 88 4.40 -1.05 2.92
CA ILE A 88 3.37 -0.15 2.36
C ILE A 88 3.52 1.25 2.96
N PHE A 89 3.68 1.35 4.28
CA PHE A 89 3.86 2.65 4.93
C PHE A 89 5.10 3.38 4.40
N GLU A 90 6.22 2.67 4.25
CA GLU A 90 7.45 3.21 3.67
C GLU A 90 7.24 3.64 2.22
N HIS A 91 6.57 2.81 1.41
CA HIS A 91 6.24 3.15 0.03
C HIS A 91 5.41 4.43 -0.10
N GLU A 92 4.39 4.62 0.73
CA GLU A 92 3.61 5.87 0.76
C GLU A 92 4.48 7.06 1.21
N TYR A 93 5.44 6.83 2.11
CA TYR A 93 6.36 7.86 2.56
C TYR A 93 7.39 8.23 1.47
N GLU A 94 7.84 7.28 0.67
CA GLU A 94 8.77 7.50 -0.45
C GLU A 94 8.08 8.04 -1.70
N SER A 95 6.85 7.62 -1.99
CA SER A 95 6.09 8.03 -3.18
C SER A 95 5.69 9.51 -3.16
N TYR A 96 5.71 10.13 -1.98
CA TYR A 96 5.51 11.57 -1.81
C TYR A 96 6.81 12.23 -1.33
N PRO A 97 7.85 12.32 -2.18
CA PRO A 97 9.04 13.09 -1.84
C PRO A 97 8.60 14.54 -1.58
N GLU A 98 9.11 15.14 -0.51
CA GLU A 98 8.88 16.56 -0.20
C GLU A 98 9.52 17.41 -1.31
N GLY A 99 8.78 17.60 -2.39
CA GLY A 99 9.18 18.36 -3.56
C GLY A 99 8.67 19.79 -3.49
N ASP A 100 9.25 20.61 -2.61
CA ASP A 100 9.74 21.91 -3.06
C ASP A 100 11.25 21.76 -3.27
N ALA A 101 11.63 21.08 -4.36
CA ALA A 101 12.94 21.18 -5.02
C ALA A 101 13.04 20.21 -6.21
N GLY A 102 12.45 20.61 -7.35
CA GLY A 102 13.14 20.46 -8.63
C GLY A 102 13.07 19.12 -9.38
N VAL A 103 11.88 18.71 -9.84
CA VAL A 103 11.78 17.72 -10.94
C VAL A 103 11.19 18.35 -12.22
N TYR A 104 11.82 19.46 -12.64
CA TYR A 104 12.12 19.72 -14.06
C TYR A 104 13.56 19.23 -14.34
N ALA A 105 13.87 17.98 -14.02
CA ALA A 105 15.17 17.37 -14.30
C ALA A 105 14.95 16.04 -15.04
N GLY A 106 14.46 16.16 -16.26
CA GLY A 106 14.16 15.02 -17.14
C GLY A 106 13.86 15.45 -18.58
N ALA A 107 14.54 16.50 -19.06
CA ALA A 107 14.62 16.83 -20.48
C ALA A 107 15.97 17.53 -20.72
N GLY A 108 16.99 16.72 -20.95
CA GLY A 108 18.32 17.10 -21.42
C GLY A 108 18.81 16.03 -22.38
#